data_AF-E0S6H8-F1
#
_entry.id   AF-E0S6H8-F1
#
_cell.length_a   1.000
_cell.length_b   1.000
_cell.length_c   1.000
_cell.angle_alpha   90.00
_cell.angle_beta   90.00
_cell.angle_gamma   90.00
#
_symmetry.space_group_name_H-M   'P 1'
#
loop_
_entity.id
_entity.type
_entity.pdbx_description
1 polymer ?
#
loop_
_entity_poly.entity_id
_entity_poly.type
_entity_poly.pdbx_seq_one_letter_code
_entity_poly.pdbx_strand_id
1 'polypeptide(L)'
;MAKQFSWEQEYKRTWEDRSDRKVNEFNTETGIFYSNNRKGIVRHLHVIIDVSEAIDKSDFLPTFRTNVAKILEGFIPSFYSENPLSTLSFLSVRDVCVKYISSMDMDIHAFLGQTGSKWFSLLNGLEGSVEIIKNTTHVKEILVIVASTSTRDPHGYTEVLTKLKVHNIKVHFISLCGEVTLYKSISKATEGRFYVPVDVGHLSIIMKELSHPTDFNGTTLSLVKIGFPLPVIEPSVCACHLEMKSAGYECPVCKTMVCSLPVSCPICNTQLVSTLNLSKSLRFLYPLKPFIEKEGKMCRICQSKGGYQCELCKSIFCNSCNGFVHNTLSFCIYCELPYN
;
A
#
# COMPACT_ATOMS: atom_id res chain seq x y z
N MET A 1 32.65 26.81 45.57
CA MET A 1 32.96 26.44 44.17
C MET A 1 31.78 26.88 43.31
N ALA A 2 32.01 27.81 42.39
CA ALA A 2 30.96 28.31 41.51
C ALA A 2 30.40 27.15 40.66
N LYS A 3 29.07 27.07 40.52
CA LYS A 3 28.43 26.13 39.58
C LYS A 3 28.85 26.53 38.18
N GLN A 4 29.78 25.77 37.61
CA GLN A 4 30.23 25.90 36.23
C GLN A 4 29.03 25.69 35.31
N PHE A 5 28.84 26.56 34.31
CA PHE A 5 27.67 26.48 33.44
C PHE A 5 27.76 25.21 32.57
N SER A 6 26.62 24.64 32.18
CA SER A 6 26.57 23.34 31.47
C SER A 6 27.37 23.30 30.14
N TRP A 7 27.70 24.45 29.55
CA TRP A 7 28.46 24.59 28.31
C TRP A 7 29.97 24.82 28.54
N GLU A 8 30.39 25.01 29.79
CA GLU A 8 31.79 25.07 30.24
C GLU A 8 32.31 23.69 30.68
N GLN A 9 31.47 22.65 30.63
CA GLN A 9 31.87 21.27 30.91
C GLN A 9 32.66 20.70 29.74
N GLU A 10 33.77 20.01 30.03
CA GLU A 10 34.54 19.29 29.01
C GLU A 10 33.65 18.31 28.24
N TYR A 11 33.83 18.29 26.92
CA TYR A 11 33.09 17.40 26.02
C TYR A 11 33.25 15.93 26.46
N LYS A 12 32.19 15.37 27.02
CA LYS A 12 32.13 13.94 27.33
C LYS A 12 31.82 13.15 26.08
N ARG A 13 32.69 12.20 25.75
CA ARG A 13 32.54 11.29 24.62
C ARG A 13 31.42 10.31 24.92
N THR A 14 30.24 10.57 24.36
CA THR A 14 29.03 9.77 24.59
C THR A 14 29.13 8.31 24.16
N TRP A 15 30.18 7.92 23.42
CA TRP A 15 30.47 6.55 23.00
C TRP A 15 31.38 5.77 23.97
N GLU A 16 31.92 6.41 25.01
CA GLU A 16 32.74 5.75 26.04
C GLU A 16 31.85 5.17 27.16
N ASP A 17 30.69 5.78 27.44
CA ASP A 17 29.64 5.26 28.34
C ASP A 17 28.66 4.32 27.61
N ARG A 18 29.15 3.15 27.18
CA ARG A 18 28.33 2.12 26.49
C ARG A 18 27.60 1.16 27.42
N SER A 19 27.83 1.20 28.73
CA SER A 19 27.39 0.16 29.67
C SER A 19 25.87 0.07 29.88
N ASP A 20 25.10 1.14 29.63
CA ASP A 20 23.68 1.21 30.03
C ASP A 20 22.67 1.48 28.91
N ARG A 21 23.09 1.50 27.63
CA ARG A 21 22.12 1.71 26.55
C ARG A 21 21.41 0.41 26.19
N LYS A 22 20.26 0.17 26.82
CA LYS A 22 19.21 -0.66 26.22
C LYS A 22 18.85 0.00 24.89
N VAL A 23 19.37 -0.55 23.79
CA VAL A 23 18.89 -0.20 22.46
C VAL A 23 17.45 -0.67 22.44
N ASN A 24 16.51 0.28 22.50
CA ASN A 24 15.12 -0.01 22.18
C ASN A 24 15.11 -0.32 20.68
N GLU A 25 15.32 -1.59 20.33
CA GLU A 25 14.92 -2.10 19.04
C GLU A 25 13.42 -1.78 18.93
N PHE A 26 13.08 -0.82 18.08
CA PHE A 26 11.70 -0.60 17.70
C PHE A 26 11.25 -1.90 17.07
N ASN A 27 10.46 -2.70 17.79
CA ASN A 27 9.80 -3.88 17.25
C ASN A 27 8.91 -3.41 16.10
N THR A 28 9.44 -3.52 14.89
CA THR A 28 8.74 -3.27 13.61
C THR A 28 7.85 -4.45 13.23
N GLU A 29 7.41 -5.23 14.20
CA GLU A 29 6.32 -6.19 13.99
C GLU A 29 5.00 -5.42 14.06
N THR A 30 4.63 -4.82 12.93
CA THR A 30 3.25 -4.38 12.73
C THR A 30 2.37 -5.62 12.79
N GLY A 31 1.76 -5.86 13.95
CA GLY A 31 0.75 -6.90 14.10
C GLY A 31 -0.32 -6.70 13.03
N ILE A 32 -0.70 -7.77 12.32
CA ILE A 32 -1.82 -7.74 11.39
C ILE A 32 -3.05 -7.33 12.20
N PHE A 33 -3.57 -6.13 11.94
CA PHE A 33 -4.75 -5.63 12.62
C PHE A 33 -5.94 -6.53 12.27
N TYR A 34 -6.33 -7.40 13.20
CA TYR A 34 -7.57 -8.14 13.08
C TYR A 34 -8.74 -7.16 13.21
N SER A 35 -9.54 -7.09 12.17
CA SER A 35 -10.78 -6.31 12.17
C SER A 35 -11.84 -7.13 11.44
N ASN A 36 -12.95 -7.41 12.11
CA ASN A 36 -14.10 -8.10 11.50
C ASN A 36 -15.04 -7.11 10.76
N ASN A 37 -14.47 -6.00 10.28
CA ASN A 37 -15.20 -4.94 9.60
C ASN A 37 -15.25 -5.24 8.10
N ARG A 38 -16.26 -4.71 7.42
CA ARG A 38 -16.37 -4.79 5.95
C ARG A 38 -15.13 -4.14 5.33
N LYS A 39 -14.58 -4.77 4.28
CA LYS A 39 -13.37 -4.31 3.59
C LYS A 39 -13.67 -3.89 2.15
N GLY A 40 -12.99 -2.84 1.70
CA GLY A 40 -13.04 -2.38 0.31
C GLY A 40 -12.11 -3.17 -0.62
N ILE A 41 -12.42 -4.42 -0.94
CA ILE A 41 -11.50 -5.31 -1.69
C ILE A 41 -11.19 -4.80 -3.10
N VAL A 42 -12.21 -4.29 -3.79
CA VAL A 42 -12.04 -3.69 -5.11
C VAL A 42 -11.88 -2.20 -4.90
N ARG A 43 -10.62 -1.72 -5.01
CA ARG A 43 -10.28 -0.31 -4.84
C ARG A 43 -9.46 0.22 -5.99
N HIS A 44 -9.59 1.52 -6.23
CA HIS A 44 -8.70 2.30 -7.05
C HIS A 44 -7.80 3.09 -6.10
N LEU A 45 -6.54 2.68 -6.01
CA LEU A 45 -5.52 3.39 -5.24
C LEU A 45 -4.74 4.30 -6.21
N HIS A 46 -4.91 5.60 -6.04
CA HIS A 46 -4.26 6.61 -6.86
C HIS A 46 -3.13 7.28 -6.09
N VAL A 47 -1.89 7.11 -6.56
CA VAL A 47 -0.68 7.56 -5.88
C VAL A 47 -0.21 8.88 -6.49
N ILE A 48 -0.27 9.95 -5.70
CA ILE A 48 0.31 11.25 -6.01
C ILE A 48 1.74 11.27 -5.45
N ILE A 49 2.71 11.62 -6.28
CA ILE A 49 4.11 11.75 -5.89
C ILE A 49 4.57 13.19 -6.11
N ASP A 50 5.11 13.79 -5.05
CA ASP A 50 5.81 15.07 -5.09
C ASP A 50 7.16 14.92 -5.81
N VAL A 51 7.29 15.53 -6.99
CA VAL A 51 8.53 15.57 -7.80
C VAL A 51 9.11 16.99 -7.85
N SER A 52 8.84 17.78 -6.81
CA SER A 52 9.50 19.08 -6.60
C SER A 52 10.98 18.92 -6.23
N GLU A 53 11.67 20.05 -6.03
CA GLU A 53 13.06 20.06 -5.55
C GLU A 53 13.26 19.29 -4.22
N ALA A 54 12.22 19.20 -3.39
CA ALA A 54 12.31 18.52 -2.09
C ALA A 54 12.57 17.02 -2.20
N ILE A 55 12.24 16.37 -3.33
CA ILE A 55 12.46 14.93 -3.53
C ILE A 55 13.97 14.57 -3.63
N ASP A 56 14.83 15.56 -3.87
CA ASP A 56 16.29 15.37 -3.97
C ASP A 56 17.03 15.56 -2.65
N LYS A 57 16.31 15.81 -1.55
CA LYS A 57 16.92 15.85 -0.22
C LYS A 57 17.54 14.50 0.16
N SER A 58 18.64 14.57 0.90
CA SER A 58 19.45 13.42 1.31
C SER A 58 19.19 12.92 2.73
N ASP A 59 18.04 13.27 3.33
CA ASP A 59 17.66 12.79 4.68
C ASP A 59 17.55 11.24 4.69
N PHE A 60 17.03 10.65 3.59
CA PHE A 60 17.20 9.22 3.30
C PHE A 60 18.26 9.04 2.21
N LEU A 61 19.40 8.45 2.56
CA LEU A 61 20.51 8.24 1.62
C LEU A 61 20.13 7.22 0.53
N PRO A 62 20.48 7.45 -0.76
CA PRO A 62 21.17 8.63 -1.28
C PRO A 62 20.25 9.87 -1.40
N THR A 63 19.01 9.69 -1.86
CA THR A 63 17.96 10.74 -1.89
C THR A 63 16.58 10.14 -1.67
N PHE A 64 15.59 10.96 -1.33
CA PHE A 64 14.19 10.49 -1.28
C PHE A 64 13.74 9.91 -2.63
N ARG A 65 14.10 10.51 -3.77
CA ARG A 65 13.74 9.99 -5.09
C ARG A 65 14.15 8.53 -5.25
N THR A 66 15.43 8.23 -5.01
CA THR A 66 15.97 6.89 -5.23
C THR A 66 15.30 5.86 -4.32
N ASN A 67 15.06 6.24 -3.06
CA ASN A 67 14.39 5.36 -2.10
C ASN A 67 12.91 5.15 -2.45
N VAL A 68 12.18 6.20 -2.82
CA VAL A 68 10.79 6.09 -3.27
C VAL A 68 10.69 5.25 -4.54
N ALA A 69 11.58 5.44 -5.51
CA ALA A 69 11.63 4.63 -6.73
C ALA A 69 11.79 3.14 -6.41
N LYS A 70 12.80 2.78 -5.60
CA LYS A 70 13.07 1.40 -5.19
C LYS A 70 11.90 0.77 -4.44
N ILE A 71 11.22 1.53 -3.58
CA ILE A 71 10.06 1.03 -2.84
C ILE A 71 8.88 0.81 -3.79
N LEU A 72 8.66 1.69 -4.75
CA LEU A 72 7.61 1.52 -5.76
C LEU A 72 7.85 0.31 -6.67
N GLU A 73 9.10 0.05 -7.06
CA GLU A 73 9.48 -1.13 -7.84
C GLU A 73 9.10 -2.44 -7.14
N GLY A 74 9.28 -2.52 -5.82
CA GLY A 74 8.83 -3.67 -5.03
C GLY A 74 7.32 -3.65 -4.74
N PHE A 75 6.75 -2.46 -4.53
CA PHE A 75 5.36 -2.29 -4.13
C PHE A 75 4.38 -2.63 -5.26
N ILE A 76 4.60 -2.20 -6.50
CA ILE A 76 3.65 -2.41 -7.60
C ILE A 76 3.38 -3.91 -7.84
N PRO A 77 4.39 -4.78 -8.02
CA PRO A 77 4.15 -6.22 -8.21
C PRO A 77 3.55 -6.87 -6.96
N SER A 78 4.00 -6.47 -5.78
CA SER A 78 3.46 -6.96 -4.50
C SER A 78 1.98 -6.60 -4.36
N PHE A 79 1.61 -5.35 -4.66
CA PHE A 79 0.25 -4.86 -4.60
C PHE A 79 -0.69 -5.65 -5.52
N TYR A 80 -0.31 -5.88 -6.78
CA TYR A 80 -1.14 -6.66 -7.71
C TYR A 80 -1.21 -8.15 -7.34
N SER A 81 -0.15 -8.71 -6.75
CA SER A 81 -0.19 -10.08 -6.24
C SER A 81 -1.21 -10.23 -5.10
N GLU A 82 -1.31 -9.22 -4.22
CA GLU A 82 -2.21 -9.23 -3.07
C GLU A 82 -3.64 -8.74 -3.41
N ASN A 83 -3.75 -7.79 -4.34
CA ASN A 83 -4.98 -7.09 -4.71
C ASN A 83 -5.22 -7.14 -6.23
N PRO A 84 -5.49 -8.32 -6.81
CA PRO A 84 -5.58 -8.49 -8.26
C PRO A 84 -6.79 -7.80 -8.90
N LEU A 85 -7.81 -7.45 -8.12
CA LEU A 85 -8.99 -6.71 -8.60
C LEU A 85 -8.83 -5.20 -8.50
N SER A 86 -7.81 -4.73 -7.79
CA SER A 86 -7.60 -3.31 -7.55
C SER A 86 -6.82 -2.67 -8.69
N THR A 87 -7.09 -1.40 -8.95
CA THR A 87 -6.38 -0.62 -9.95
C THR A 87 -5.40 0.34 -9.28
N LEU A 88 -4.18 0.44 -9.82
CA LEU A 88 -3.22 1.48 -9.46
C LEU A 88 -3.16 2.53 -10.56
N SER A 89 -3.08 3.79 -10.15
CA SER A 89 -2.72 4.87 -11.05
C SER A 89 -1.83 5.88 -10.32
N PHE A 90 -1.03 6.61 -11.08
CA PHE A 90 0.00 7.48 -10.54
C PHE A 90 -0.09 8.86 -11.14
N LEU A 91 0.25 9.83 -10.30
CA LEU A 91 0.27 11.24 -10.62
C LEU A 91 1.56 11.85 -10.12
N SER A 92 2.41 12.34 -11.03
CA SER A 92 3.54 13.16 -10.59
C SER A 92 3.11 14.62 -10.56
N VAL A 93 3.39 15.28 -9.45
CA VAL A 93 3.02 16.67 -9.24
C VAL A 93 4.27 17.51 -9.19
N ARG A 94 4.34 18.45 -10.13
CA ARG A 94 5.36 19.49 -10.18
C ARG A 94 4.75 20.75 -10.80
N ASP A 95 4.56 21.79 -9.99
CA ASP A 95 4.01 23.07 -10.43
C ASP A 95 2.61 22.90 -11.08
N VAL A 96 2.48 23.12 -12.39
CA VAL A 96 1.24 22.92 -13.18
C VAL A 96 1.25 21.58 -13.94
N CYS A 97 2.40 20.92 -14.03
CA CYS A 97 2.55 19.71 -14.83
C CYS A 97 2.20 18.47 -14.01
N VAL A 98 1.20 17.76 -14.51
CA VAL A 98 0.67 16.55 -13.92
C VAL A 98 0.91 15.41 -14.91
N LYS A 99 1.93 14.58 -14.70
CA LYS A 99 2.13 13.37 -15.53
C LYS A 99 1.26 12.27 -14.94
N TYR A 100 0.27 11.82 -15.69
CA TYR A 100 -0.59 10.71 -15.31
C TYR A 100 -0.16 9.43 -16.02
N ILE A 101 -0.08 8.34 -15.26
CA ILE A 101 0.11 6.99 -15.82
C ILE A 101 -0.79 5.99 -15.09
N SER A 102 -1.47 5.14 -15.86
CA SER A 102 -2.33 4.05 -15.36
C SER A 102 -1.96 2.71 -16.00
N SER A 103 -0.69 2.33 -15.92
CA SER A 103 -0.19 1.06 -16.45
C SER A 103 0.62 0.30 -15.41
N MET A 104 0.55 -1.02 -15.47
CA MET A 104 1.38 -1.94 -14.69
C MET A 104 2.85 -1.88 -15.13
N ASP A 105 3.09 -1.62 -16.42
CA ASP A 105 4.42 -1.54 -17.04
C ASP A 105 4.96 -0.10 -17.01
N MET A 106 5.02 0.49 -15.83
CA MET A 106 5.58 1.82 -15.64
C MET A 106 7.10 1.76 -15.51
N ASP A 107 7.81 2.51 -16.35
CA ASP A 107 9.18 2.92 -16.02
C ASP A 107 9.14 4.00 -14.93
N ILE A 108 9.32 3.57 -13.69
CA ILE A 108 9.27 4.41 -12.48
C ILE A 108 10.35 5.49 -12.52
N HIS A 109 11.55 5.18 -13.03
CA HIS A 109 12.64 6.13 -13.13
C HIS A 109 12.33 7.22 -14.16
N ALA A 110 11.79 6.85 -15.34
CA ALA A 110 11.32 7.82 -16.31
C ALA A 110 10.08 8.61 -15.84
N PHE A 111 9.29 8.05 -14.92
CA PHE A 111 8.15 8.72 -14.32
C PHE A 111 8.56 9.79 -13.30
N LEU A 112 9.47 9.45 -12.38
CA LEU A 112 10.00 10.37 -11.37
C LEU A 112 10.99 11.39 -11.94
N GLY A 113 11.49 11.16 -13.15
CA GLY A 113 12.44 12.04 -13.81
C GLY A 113 13.83 12.01 -13.18
N GLN A 114 14.75 12.74 -13.80
CA GLN A 114 16.16 12.76 -13.39
C GLN A 114 16.46 13.76 -12.27
N THR A 115 15.71 14.86 -12.20
CA THR A 115 15.88 15.93 -11.20
C THR A 115 14.55 16.55 -10.79
N GLY A 116 14.49 16.92 -9.52
CA GLY A 116 13.36 17.53 -8.85
C GLY A 116 13.46 19.01 -9.12
N SER A 117 12.35 19.63 -9.45
CA SER A 117 12.39 21.04 -9.84
C SER A 117 11.09 21.71 -9.47
N LYS A 118 11.13 23.03 -9.29
CA LYS A 118 9.96 23.85 -8.93
C LYS A 118 9.31 23.39 -7.61
N TRP A 119 8.07 23.82 -7.40
CA TRP A 119 7.33 23.70 -6.16
C TRP A 119 6.25 22.64 -6.25
N PHE A 120 5.89 22.09 -5.09
CA PHE A 120 4.78 21.17 -4.96
C PHE A 120 3.45 21.93 -4.86
N SER A 121 2.45 21.52 -5.66
CA SER A 121 1.08 22.04 -5.60
C SER A 121 0.11 20.91 -5.26
N LEU A 122 -0.30 20.84 -3.98
CA LEU A 122 -1.22 19.81 -3.51
C LEU A 122 -2.60 19.98 -4.15
N LEU A 123 -3.05 21.23 -4.34
CA LEU A 123 -4.39 21.52 -4.86
C LEU A 123 -4.55 20.97 -6.27
N ASN A 124 -3.63 21.30 -7.18
CA ASN A 124 -3.63 20.80 -8.55
C ASN A 124 -3.58 19.28 -8.59
N GLY A 125 -2.77 18.67 -7.71
CA GLY A 125 -2.71 17.23 -7.53
C GLY A 125 -4.07 16.64 -7.18
N LEU A 126 -4.71 17.15 -6.12
CA LEU A 126 -6.01 16.64 -5.66
C LEU A 126 -7.13 16.88 -6.68
N GLU A 127 -7.17 18.03 -7.34
CA GLU A 127 -8.19 18.30 -8.37
C GLU A 127 -8.06 17.36 -9.56
N GLY A 128 -6.83 17.19 -10.08
CA GLY A 128 -6.57 16.22 -11.15
C GLY A 128 -6.94 14.79 -10.73
N SER A 129 -6.59 14.38 -9.51
CA SER A 129 -6.96 13.07 -8.98
C SER A 129 -8.46 12.86 -8.86
N VAL A 130 -9.21 13.88 -8.43
CA VAL A 130 -10.68 13.80 -8.35
C VAL A 130 -11.25 13.58 -9.76
N GLU A 131 -10.76 14.28 -10.78
CA GLU A 131 -11.25 14.10 -12.15
C GLU A 131 -10.97 12.71 -12.72
N ILE A 132 -9.83 12.12 -12.37
CA ILE A 132 -9.46 10.76 -12.77
C ILE A 132 -10.35 9.72 -12.10
N ILE A 133 -10.62 9.86 -10.80
CA ILE A 133 -11.22 8.81 -9.98
C ILE A 133 -12.75 8.98 -9.83
N LYS A 134 -13.32 10.16 -10.12
CA LYS A 134 -14.76 10.42 -9.90
C LYS A 134 -15.68 9.38 -10.53
N ASN A 135 -15.33 8.89 -11.72
CA ASN A 135 -16.15 7.95 -12.51
C ASN A 135 -15.98 6.48 -12.12
N THR A 136 -15.05 6.14 -11.23
CA THR A 136 -14.89 4.73 -10.82
C THR A 136 -16.01 4.33 -9.86
N THR A 137 -16.47 3.08 -9.98
CA THR A 137 -17.47 2.49 -9.09
C THR A 137 -16.86 1.82 -7.86
N HIS A 138 -15.54 1.68 -7.84
CA HIS A 138 -14.77 1.01 -6.79
C HIS A 138 -14.49 1.93 -5.61
N VAL A 139 -13.97 1.37 -4.51
CA VAL A 139 -13.51 2.18 -3.37
C VAL A 139 -12.38 3.10 -3.83
N LYS A 140 -12.44 4.38 -3.47
CA LYS A 140 -11.56 5.43 -3.99
C LYS A 140 -10.58 5.86 -2.91
N GLU A 141 -9.30 5.62 -3.14
CA GLU A 141 -8.24 5.98 -2.22
C GLU A 141 -7.17 6.79 -2.95
N ILE A 142 -6.78 7.92 -2.38
CA ILE A 142 -5.65 8.72 -2.85
C ILE A 142 -4.54 8.57 -1.83
N LEU A 143 -3.32 8.26 -2.27
CA LEU A 143 -2.12 8.25 -1.46
C LEU A 143 -1.19 9.37 -1.93
N VAL A 144 -0.87 10.31 -1.06
CA VAL A 144 0.06 11.41 -1.36
C VAL A 144 1.40 11.14 -0.69
N ILE A 145 2.44 10.90 -1.49
CA ILE A 145 3.83 10.79 -1.04
C ILE A 145 4.49 12.15 -1.25
N VAL A 146 4.80 12.85 -0.16
CA VAL A 146 5.26 14.24 -0.20
C VAL A 146 6.57 14.43 0.58
N ALA A 147 7.55 15.05 -0.08
CA ALA A 147 8.81 15.47 0.54
C ALA A 147 8.75 16.95 0.97
N SER A 148 7.93 17.75 0.29
CA SER A 148 7.74 19.17 0.57
C SER A 148 6.94 19.43 1.85
N THR A 149 7.50 20.25 2.73
CA THR A 149 6.81 20.76 3.93
C THR A 149 5.94 21.97 3.63
N SER A 150 6.06 22.57 2.45
CA SER A 150 5.25 23.69 1.98
C SER A 150 4.61 23.37 0.64
N THR A 151 3.43 23.93 0.39
CA THR A 151 2.73 23.85 -0.89
C THR A 151 2.58 25.25 -1.48
N ARG A 152 2.50 25.34 -2.81
CA ARG A 152 2.16 26.57 -3.52
C ARG A 152 0.94 26.32 -4.38
N ASP A 153 -0.20 26.83 -3.94
CA ASP A 153 -1.48 26.59 -4.57
C ASP A 153 -2.18 27.91 -4.93
N PRO A 154 -2.93 27.96 -6.04
CA PRO A 154 -3.54 29.19 -6.54
C PRO A 154 -4.69 29.69 -5.64
N HIS A 155 -5.45 28.76 -5.04
CA HIS A 155 -6.65 29.04 -4.24
C HIS A 155 -6.76 28.13 -3.01
N GLY A 156 -7.86 28.25 -2.25
CA GLY A 156 -8.11 27.46 -1.06
C GLY A 156 -8.57 26.01 -1.33
N TYR A 157 -8.55 25.18 -0.28
CA TYR A 157 -8.87 23.74 -0.36
C TYR A 157 -10.33 23.37 -0.09
N THR A 158 -11.17 24.34 0.28
CA THR A 158 -12.55 24.11 0.71
C THR A 158 -13.38 23.40 -0.36
N GLU A 159 -13.30 23.86 -1.61
CA GLU A 159 -14.03 23.29 -2.73
C GLU A 159 -13.60 21.83 -3.01
N VAL A 160 -12.30 21.57 -3.03
CA VAL A 160 -11.76 20.23 -3.27
C VAL A 160 -12.13 19.29 -2.14
N LEU A 161 -12.12 19.74 -0.89
CA LEU A 161 -12.58 18.96 0.25
C LEU A 161 -14.07 18.59 0.14
N THR A 162 -14.91 19.48 -0.37
CA THR A 162 -16.32 19.13 -0.64
C THR A 162 -16.44 18.09 -1.74
N LYS A 163 -15.70 18.22 -2.85
CA LYS A 163 -15.68 17.22 -3.94
C LYS A 163 -15.21 15.85 -3.44
N LEU A 164 -14.15 15.80 -2.62
CA LEU A 164 -13.63 14.56 -2.03
C LEU A 164 -14.69 13.85 -1.16
N LYS A 165 -15.41 14.61 -0.32
CA LYS A 165 -16.48 14.07 0.52
C LYS A 165 -17.67 13.59 -0.29
N VAL A 166 -18.13 14.36 -1.28
CA VAL A 166 -19.27 13.99 -2.15
C VAL A 166 -18.98 12.68 -2.89
N HIS A 167 -17.73 12.46 -3.30
CA HIS A 167 -17.33 11.24 -4.00
C HIS A 167 -16.84 10.11 -3.07
N ASN A 168 -16.91 10.27 -1.74
CA ASN A 168 -16.41 9.31 -0.74
C ASN A 168 -14.96 8.87 -0.98
N ILE A 169 -14.07 9.82 -1.30
CA ILE A 169 -12.65 9.58 -1.56
C ILE A 169 -11.86 9.74 -0.26
N LYS A 170 -11.13 8.69 0.13
CA LYS A 170 -10.22 8.73 1.28
C LYS A 170 -8.83 9.22 0.85
N VAL A 171 -8.23 10.14 1.60
CA VAL A 171 -6.90 10.68 1.28
C VAL A 171 -5.90 10.31 2.36
N HIS A 172 -4.93 9.47 2.00
CA HIS A 172 -3.80 9.05 2.80
C HIS A 172 -2.58 9.90 2.47
N PHE A 173 -1.75 10.18 3.47
CA PHE A 173 -0.51 10.95 3.30
C PHE A 173 0.67 10.20 3.90
N ILE A 174 1.79 10.21 3.18
CA ILE A 174 3.12 9.86 3.66
C ILE A 174 3.97 11.12 3.52
N SER A 175 4.29 11.77 4.63
CA SER A 175 5.13 12.97 4.62
C SER A 175 6.55 12.64 5.08
N LEU A 176 7.51 12.72 4.16
CA LEU A 176 8.88 12.24 4.36
C LEU A 176 9.70 13.10 5.33
N CYS A 177 9.44 14.40 5.40
CA CYS A 177 10.23 15.32 6.25
C CYS A 177 9.60 15.61 7.62
N GLY A 178 8.32 15.31 7.85
CA GLY A 178 7.66 15.58 9.13
C GLY A 178 6.15 15.80 9.05
N GLU A 179 5.52 16.05 10.19
CA GLU A 179 4.08 16.31 10.24
C GLU A 179 3.74 17.72 9.76
N VAL A 180 2.82 17.80 8.79
CA VAL A 180 2.24 19.07 8.30
C VAL A 180 0.77 19.12 8.69
N THR A 181 0.38 20.18 9.40
CA THR A 181 -0.98 20.35 9.95
C THR A 181 -2.06 20.34 8.87
N LEU A 182 -1.79 20.96 7.73
CA LEU A 182 -2.68 20.98 6.57
C LEU A 182 -2.99 19.55 6.10
N TYR A 183 -1.96 18.74 5.79
CA TYR A 183 -2.13 17.38 5.32
C TYR A 183 -2.90 16.51 6.32
N LYS A 184 -2.58 16.65 7.61
CA LYS A 184 -3.28 15.95 8.71
C LYS A 184 -4.74 16.36 8.83
N SER A 185 -5.07 17.62 8.56
CA SER A 185 -6.46 18.09 8.57
C SER A 185 -7.27 17.47 7.42
N ILE A 186 -6.67 17.37 6.22
CA ILE A 186 -7.28 16.76 5.03
C ILE A 186 -7.49 15.26 5.23
N SER A 187 -6.47 14.56 5.76
CA SER A 187 -6.57 13.12 6.02
C SER A 187 -7.67 12.83 7.03
N LYS A 188 -7.75 13.58 8.13
CA LYS A 188 -8.82 13.43 9.14
C LYS A 188 -10.20 13.74 8.55
N ALA A 189 -10.31 14.79 7.73
CA ALA A 189 -11.58 15.18 7.11
C ALA A 189 -12.11 14.16 6.09
N THR A 190 -11.25 13.30 5.54
CA THR A 190 -11.58 12.27 4.54
C THR A 190 -11.47 10.84 5.09
N GLU A 191 -11.34 10.67 6.42
CA GLU A 191 -11.15 9.37 7.08
C GLU A 191 -9.93 8.58 6.55
N GLY A 192 -8.92 9.30 6.06
CA GLY A 192 -7.65 8.75 5.63
C GLY A 192 -6.61 8.69 6.76
N ARG A 193 -5.46 8.09 6.44
CA ARG A 193 -4.35 7.89 7.39
C ARG A 193 -3.19 8.83 7.06
N PHE A 194 -2.48 9.29 8.09
CA PHE A 194 -1.31 10.17 7.96
C PHE A 194 -0.09 9.49 8.57
N TYR A 195 0.99 9.38 7.81
CA TYR A 195 2.21 8.71 8.20
C TYR A 195 3.42 9.61 8.06
N VAL A 196 4.37 9.47 8.99
CA VAL A 196 5.69 10.09 8.95
C VAL A 196 6.73 8.97 9.12
N PRO A 197 7.38 8.52 8.05
CA PRO A 197 8.42 7.51 8.15
C PRO A 197 9.64 8.09 8.86
N VAL A 198 10.28 7.25 9.70
CA VAL A 198 11.50 7.62 10.42
C VAL A 198 12.74 7.26 9.60
N ASP A 199 12.67 6.12 8.90
CA ASP A 199 13.70 5.63 8.00
C ASP A 199 13.07 4.93 6.77
N VAL A 200 13.93 4.44 5.88
CA VAL A 200 13.54 3.72 4.66
C VAL A 200 12.85 2.38 4.97
N GLY A 201 13.23 1.72 6.08
CA GLY A 201 12.62 0.47 6.51
C GLY A 201 11.17 0.66 6.95
N HIS A 202 10.91 1.68 7.78
CA HIS A 202 9.60 2.10 8.22
C HIS A 202 8.74 2.54 7.03
N LEU A 203 9.29 3.29 6.07
CA LEU A 203 8.57 3.64 4.84
C LEU A 203 8.12 2.39 4.08
N SER A 204 8.97 1.37 3.98
CA SER A 204 8.63 0.11 3.31
C SER A 204 7.50 -0.63 4.04
N ILE A 205 7.49 -0.60 5.37
CA ILE A 205 6.43 -1.20 6.20
C ILE A 205 5.11 -0.46 6.02
N ILE A 206 5.12 0.89 6.02
CA ILE A 206 3.93 1.70 5.78
C ILE A 206 3.34 1.40 4.40
N MET A 207 4.17 1.28 3.36
CA MET A 207 3.71 0.91 2.02
C MET A 207 3.08 -0.48 1.99
N LYS A 208 3.62 -1.44 2.74
CA LYS A 208 3.00 -2.78 2.90
C LYS A 208 1.70 -2.72 3.69
N GLU A 209 1.57 -1.85 4.69
CA GLU A 209 0.29 -1.65 5.39
C GLU A 209 -0.77 -1.11 4.43
N LEU A 210 -0.40 -0.17 3.56
CA LEU A 210 -1.29 0.42 2.55
C LEU A 210 -1.73 -0.58 1.48
N SER A 211 -1.01 -1.70 1.27
CA SER A 211 -1.46 -2.79 0.40
C SER A 211 -2.67 -3.54 0.97
N HIS A 212 -2.98 -3.38 2.26
CA HIS A 212 -4.16 -3.98 2.87
C HIS A 212 -5.39 -3.08 2.63
N PRO A 213 -6.53 -3.64 2.19
CA PRO A 213 -7.76 -2.87 2.03
C PRO A 213 -8.21 -2.19 3.32
N THR A 214 -8.64 -0.93 3.23
CA THR A 214 -9.17 -0.20 4.39
C THR A 214 -10.58 -0.67 4.75
N ASP A 215 -10.99 -0.40 6.00
CA ASP A 215 -12.35 -0.63 6.47
C ASP A 215 -13.33 0.24 5.66
N PHE A 216 -14.37 -0.40 5.14
CA PHE A 216 -15.41 0.26 4.36
C PHE A 216 -16.69 0.34 5.20
N ASN A 217 -16.99 1.55 5.67
CA ASN A 217 -18.21 1.84 6.44
C ASN A 217 -19.42 2.16 5.55
N GLY A 218 -19.25 2.17 4.22
CA GLY A 218 -20.32 2.49 3.30
C GLY A 218 -21.41 1.42 3.23
N THR A 219 -22.63 1.86 2.96
CA THR A 219 -23.82 1.00 2.82
C THR A 219 -24.00 0.47 1.40
N THR A 220 -23.35 1.09 0.41
CA THR A 220 -23.52 0.76 -1.00
C THR A 220 -22.73 -0.50 -1.38
N LEU A 221 -23.45 -1.52 -1.83
CA LEU A 221 -22.87 -2.73 -2.41
C LEU A 221 -22.75 -2.55 -3.92
N SER A 222 -21.53 -2.60 -4.44
CA SER A 222 -21.27 -2.61 -5.88
C SER A 222 -21.06 -4.04 -6.36
N LEU A 223 -21.90 -4.50 -7.28
CA LEU A 223 -21.67 -5.78 -7.97
C LEU A 223 -20.75 -5.55 -9.16
N VAL A 224 -19.63 -6.28 -9.19
CA VAL A 224 -18.67 -6.23 -10.30
C VAL A 224 -18.79 -7.51 -11.10
N LYS A 225 -18.93 -7.37 -12.42
CA LYS A 225 -18.93 -8.51 -13.34
C LYS A 225 -17.49 -8.98 -13.55
N ILE A 226 -17.20 -10.22 -13.17
CA ILE A 226 -15.89 -10.87 -13.34
C ILE A 226 -16.02 -11.98 -14.38
N GLY A 227 -15.03 -12.08 -15.27
CA GLY A 227 -14.87 -13.19 -16.22
C GLY A 227 -13.70 -14.08 -15.80
N PHE A 228 -13.93 -15.40 -15.83
CA PHE A 228 -12.88 -16.41 -15.64
C PHE A 228 -12.47 -16.95 -17.01
N PRO A 229 -11.36 -16.47 -17.58
CA PRO A 229 -10.91 -16.90 -18.90
C PRO A 229 -10.22 -18.27 -18.81
N LEU A 230 -10.28 -19.01 -19.91
CA LEU A 230 -9.59 -20.28 -20.06
C LEU A 230 -8.23 -20.06 -20.74
N PRO A 231 -7.17 -20.80 -20.34
CA PRO A 231 -5.90 -20.75 -21.04
C PRO A 231 -6.02 -21.43 -22.40
N VAL A 232 -5.50 -20.77 -23.44
CA VAL A 232 -5.45 -21.28 -24.82
C VAL A 232 -4.01 -21.23 -25.30
N ILE A 233 -3.54 -22.34 -25.86
CA ILE A 233 -2.16 -22.52 -26.36
C ILE A 233 -2.23 -22.59 -27.90
N GLU A 234 -2.76 -21.53 -28.49
CA GLU A 234 -2.82 -21.38 -29.94
C GLU A 234 -2.21 -20.04 -30.32
N PRO A 235 -1.38 -19.99 -31.39
CA PRO A 235 -0.76 -18.76 -31.85
C PRO A 235 -1.85 -17.78 -32.30
N SER A 236 -2.03 -16.71 -31.53
CA SER A 236 -3.10 -15.73 -31.72
C SER A 236 -2.60 -14.31 -31.46
N VAL A 237 -3.26 -13.34 -32.08
CA VAL A 237 -2.96 -11.92 -31.84
C VAL A 237 -3.55 -11.51 -30.49
N CYS A 238 -2.70 -10.98 -29.62
CA CYS A 238 -3.14 -10.43 -28.35
C CYS A 238 -3.86 -9.10 -28.56
N ALA A 239 -5.09 -8.97 -28.05
CA ALA A 239 -5.86 -7.73 -28.15
C ALA A 239 -5.28 -6.55 -27.35
N CYS A 240 -4.35 -6.80 -26.41
CA CYS A 240 -3.74 -5.75 -25.59
C CYS A 240 -2.60 -5.02 -26.30
N HIS A 241 -1.76 -5.76 -27.02
CA HIS A 241 -0.51 -5.24 -27.61
C HIS A 241 -0.50 -5.33 -29.13
N LEU A 242 -1.49 -6.02 -29.72
CA LEU A 242 -1.55 -6.36 -31.15
C LEU A 242 -0.33 -7.16 -31.63
N GLU A 243 0.26 -7.93 -30.72
CA GLU A 243 1.40 -8.82 -30.97
C GLU A 243 0.96 -10.28 -31.00
N MET A 244 1.60 -11.09 -31.85
CA MET A 244 1.39 -12.54 -31.89
C MET A 244 1.99 -13.19 -30.64
N LYS A 245 1.17 -13.96 -29.92
CA LYS A 245 1.63 -14.78 -28.78
C LYS A 245 1.21 -16.23 -28.98
N SER A 246 2.06 -17.15 -28.53
CA SER A 246 1.83 -18.60 -28.63
C SER A 246 0.83 -19.13 -27.60
N ALA A 247 0.61 -18.39 -26.52
CA ALA A 247 -0.32 -18.72 -25.46
C ALA A 247 -0.99 -17.45 -24.94
N GLY A 248 -2.22 -17.60 -24.44
CA GLY A 248 -2.97 -16.52 -23.82
C GLY A 248 -4.22 -17.03 -23.12
N TYR A 249 -5.11 -16.08 -22.84
CA TYR A 249 -6.35 -16.30 -22.12
C TYR A 249 -7.53 -15.82 -22.97
N GLU A 250 -8.52 -16.68 -23.17
CA GLU A 250 -9.70 -16.36 -23.95
C GLU A 250 -10.77 -15.69 -23.08
N CYS A 251 -11.21 -14.48 -23.46
CA CYS A 251 -12.29 -13.80 -22.77
C CYS A 251 -13.61 -14.59 -22.89
N PRO A 252 -14.30 -14.91 -21.78
CA PRO A 252 -15.55 -15.68 -21.83
C PRO A 252 -16.72 -14.91 -22.47
N VAL A 253 -16.63 -13.58 -22.55
CA VAL A 253 -17.70 -12.71 -23.07
C VAL A 253 -17.54 -12.44 -24.56
N CYS A 254 -16.37 -11.96 -24.99
CA CYS A 254 -16.13 -11.54 -26.37
C CYS A 254 -15.15 -12.43 -27.14
N LYS A 255 -14.63 -13.50 -26.52
CA LYS A 255 -13.76 -14.50 -27.16
C LYS A 255 -12.40 -14.00 -27.64
N THR A 256 -12.01 -12.80 -27.19
CA THR A 256 -10.73 -12.19 -27.56
C THR A 256 -9.59 -12.75 -26.72
N MET A 257 -8.41 -12.85 -27.32
CA MET A 257 -7.21 -13.34 -26.64
C MET A 257 -6.46 -12.23 -25.92
N VAL A 258 -6.15 -12.46 -24.65
CA VAL A 258 -5.42 -11.57 -23.74
C VAL A 258 -4.15 -12.28 -23.27
N CYS A 259 -3.03 -11.56 -23.12
CA CYS A 259 -1.74 -12.21 -22.84
C CYS A 259 -1.50 -12.55 -21.37
N SER A 260 -2.10 -11.79 -20.45
CA SER A 260 -1.83 -11.88 -19.01
C SER A 260 -3.10 -11.60 -18.21
N LEU A 261 -3.11 -12.05 -16.95
CA LEU A 261 -4.17 -11.78 -15.98
C LEU A 261 -3.52 -11.24 -14.70
N PRO A 262 -4.19 -10.36 -13.94
CA PRO A 262 -5.54 -9.82 -14.16
C PRO A 262 -5.53 -8.63 -15.13
N VAL A 263 -6.52 -8.55 -16.03
CA VAL A 263 -6.63 -7.45 -17.02
C VAL A 263 -8.10 -7.14 -17.30
N SER A 264 -8.43 -5.86 -17.48
CA SER A 264 -9.73 -5.46 -18.06
C SER A 264 -9.72 -5.72 -19.56
N CYS A 265 -10.66 -6.53 -20.05
CA CYS A 265 -10.73 -6.86 -21.48
C CYS A 265 -10.85 -5.57 -22.32
N PRO A 266 -9.97 -5.33 -23.32
CA PRO A 266 -9.95 -4.09 -24.09
C PRO A 266 -11.18 -3.91 -25.00
N ILE A 267 -11.94 -4.99 -25.25
CA ILE A 267 -13.08 -4.97 -26.18
C ILE A 267 -14.42 -4.90 -25.43
N CYS A 268 -14.59 -5.67 -24.36
CA CYS A 268 -15.86 -5.73 -23.62
C CYS A 268 -15.82 -5.15 -22.20
N ASN A 269 -14.67 -4.60 -21.76
CA ASN A 269 -14.44 -4.02 -20.44
C ASN A 269 -14.81 -4.95 -19.25
N THR A 270 -14.90 -6.26 -19.48
CA THR A 270 -15.10 -7.23 -18.38
C THR A 270 -13.76 -7.48 -17.69
N GLN A 271 -13.75 -7.47 -16.36
CA GLN A 271 -12.55 -7.76 -15.57
C GLN A 271 -12.23 -9.26 -15.66
N LEU A 272 -11.07 -9.59 -16.22
CA LEU A 272 -10.61 -10.97 -16.40
C LEU A 272 -9.63 -11.36 -15.30
N VAL A 273 -9.97 -12.40 -14.55
CA VAL A 273 -9.25 -12.77 -13.34
C VAL A 273 -9.18 -14.29 -13.23
N SER A 274 -8.06 -14.84 -12.76
CA SER A 274 -7.96 -16.26 -12.44
C SER A 274 -8.60 -16.55 -11.09
N THR A 275 -9.09 -17.77 -10.89
CA THR A 275 -9.64 -18.22 -9.60
C THR A 275 -8.60 -18.10 -8.47
N LEU A 276 -7.33 -18.39 -8.78
CA LEU A 276 -6.21 -18.25 -7.83
C LEU A 276 -5.97 -16.79 -7.40
N ASN A 277 -6.12 -15.84 -8.31
CA ASN A 277 -6.00 -14.42 -7.97
C ASN A 277 -7.13 -14.00 -7.03
N LEU A 278 -8.36 -14.40 -7.33
CA LEU A 278 -9.50 -14.12 -6.44
C LEU A 278 -9.32 -14.74 -5.05
N SER A 279 -8.79 -15.97 -4.96
CA SER A 279 -8.59 -16.64 -3.67
C SER A 279 -7.60 -15.90 -2.77
N LYS A 280 -6.61 -15.20 -3.33
CA LYS A 280 -5.68 -14.39 -2.54
C LYS A 280 -6.38 -13.25 -1.81
N SER A 281 -7.43 -12.66 -2.40
CA SER A 281 -8.22 -11.61 -1.75
C SER A 281 -9.12 -12.14 -0.61
N LEU A 282 -9.39 -13.45 -0.54
CA LEU A 282 -10.20 -14.05 0.53
C LEU A 282 -9.57 -13.88 1.92
N ARG A 283 -8.24 -13.75 2.02
CA ARG A 283 -7.55 -13.52 3.29
C ARG A 283 -7.99 -12.21 3.98
N PHE A 284 -8.46 -11.23 3.21
CA PHE A 284 -8.98 -9.98 3.74
C PHE A 284 -10.45 -10.10 4.19
N LEU A 285 -11.21 -11.05 3.64
CA LEU A 285 -12.59 -11.31 4.04
C LEU A 285 -12.66 -12.09 5.34
N TYR A 286 -11.75 -13.04 5.52
CA TYR A 286 -11.70 -13.91 6.69
C TYR A 286 -10.32 -13.83 7.34
N PRO A 287 -10.00 -12.70 8.01
CA PRO A 287 -8.71 -12.56 8.67
C PRO A 287 -8.57 -13.60 9.79
N LEU A 288 -7.41 -14.24 9.87
CA LEU A 288 -7.11 -15.17 10.95
C LEU A 288 -6.96 -14.41 12.27
N LYS A 289 -7.75 -14.80 13.29
CA LYS A 289 -7.62 -14.26 14.65
C LYS A 289 -6.23 -14.52 15.22
N PRO A 290 -5.61 -13.55 15.90
CA PRO A 290 -4.32 -13.76 16.55
C PRO A 290 -4.41 -14.90 17.55
N PHE A 291 -3.38 -15.74 17.60
CA PHE A 291 -3.32 -16.82 18.57
C PHE A 291 -3.02 -16.29 19.98
N ILE A 292 -3.63 -16.92 21.00
CA ILE A 292 -3.46 -16.52 22.40
C ILE A 292 -2.09 -16.97 22.90
N GLU A 293 -1.37 -16.11 23.60
CA GLU A 293 -0.13 -16.50 24.28
C GLU A 293 -0.40 -17.53 25.37
N LYS A 294 0.25 -18.69 25.25
CA LYS A 294 0.19 -19.75 26.26
C LYS A 294 1.48 -20.56 26.25
N GLU A 295 2.20 -20.47 27.35
CA GLU A 295 3.45 -21.18 27.54
C GLU A 295 3.22 -22.64 27.98
N GLY A 296 4.14 -23.52 27.60
CA GLY A 296 4.32 -24.81 28.29
C GLY A 296 4.02 -26.08 27.50
N LYS A 297 3.64 -26.02 26.22
CA LYS A 297 3.56 -27.23 25.36
C LYS A 297 4.42 -27.11 24.10
N MET A 298 4.65 -28.23 23.43
CA MET A 298 5.44 -28.27 22.19
C MET A 298 4.60 -27.79 21.00
N CYS A 299 5.26 -27.12 20.04
CA CYS A 299 4.68 -26.71 18.78
C CYS A 299 4.24 -27.93 17.97
N ARG A 300 3.01 -27.92 17.44
CA ARG A 300 2.47 -29.05 16.69
C ARG A 300 3.15 -29.25 15.32
N ILE A 301 3.68 -28.17 14.73
CA ILE A 301 4.35 -28.20 13.42
C ILE A 301 5.81 -28.65 13.55
N CYS A 302 6.61 -27.95 14.35
CA CYS A 302 8.07 -28.16 14.40
C CYS A 302 8.58 -28.76 15.72
N GLN A 303 7.69 -29.08 16.66
CA GLN A 303 8.02 -29.68 17.97
C GLN A 303 8.97 -28.85 18.85
N SER A 304 9.20 -27.57 18.56
CA SER A 304 9.94 -26.65 19.46
C SER A 304 9.05 -26.15 20.61
N LYS A 305 9.59 -25.33 21.53
CA LYS A 305 8.79 -24.71 22.59
C LYS A 305 7.67 -23.85 21.98
N GLY A 306 6.43 -24.17 22.33
CA GLY A 306 5.24 -23.43 21.94
C GLY A 306 5.03 -22.22 22.84
N GLY A 307 4.48 -21.17 22.26
CA GLY A 307 4.12 -19.92 22.95
C GLY A 307 2.75 -19.38 22.56
N TYR A 308 2.12 -19.91 21.52
CA TYR A 308 0.85 -19.43 20.99
C TYR A 308 -0.15 -20.56 20.81
N GLN A 309 -1.43 -20.34 21.08
CA GLN A 309 -2.50 -21.33 20.95
C GLN A 309 -3.65 -20.78 20.10
N CYS A 310 -4.10 -21.56 19.11
CA CYS A 310 -5.32 -21.28 18.38
C CYS A 310 -6.56 -21.55 19.26
N GLU A 311 -7.56 -20.67 19.23
CA GLU A 311 -8.78 -20.81 20.04
C GLU A 311 -9.66 -21.98 19.60
N LEU A 312 -9.79 -22.19 18.28
CA LEU A 312 -10.65 -23.21 17.71
C LEU A 312 -10.11 -24.64 17.93
N CYS A 313 -8.99 -24.95 17.29
CA CYS A 313 -8.43 -26.31 17.29
C CYS A 313 -7.57 -26.59 18.52
N LYS A 314 -7.31 -25.58 19.37
CA LYS A 314 -6.47 -25.66 20.58
C LYS A 314 -5.04 -26.16 20.32
N SER A 315 -4.60 -26.13 19.06
CA SER A 315 -3.23 -26.47 18.67
C SER A 315 -2.27 -25.36 19.07
N ILE A 316 -1.04 -25.77 19.38
CA ILE A 316 0.00 -24.89 19.92
C ILE A 316 1.10 -24.69 18.88
N PHE A 317 1.57 -23.46 18.77
CA PHE A 317 2.53 -22.99 17.79
C PHE A 317 3.66 -22.26 18.51
N CYS A 318 4.88 -22.36 17.98
CA CYS A 318 6.00 -21.52 18.39
C CYS A 318 5.95 -20.17 17.65
N ASN A 319 6.80 -19.22 18.04
CA ASN A 319 6.81 -17.88 17.44
C ASN A 319 7.02 -17.88 15.92
N SER A 320 7.95 -18.70 15.41
CA SER A 320 8.21 -18.78 13.97
C SER A 320 7.05 -19.40 13.19
N CYS A 321 6.42 -20.44 13.73
CA CYS A 321 5.24 -21.06 13.14
C CYS A 321 4.03 -20.13 13.17
N ASN A 322 3.85 -19.39 14.27
CA ASN A 322 2.83 -18.35 14.39
C ASN A 322 3.01 -17.29 13.29
N GLY A 323 4.22 -16.75 13.14
CA GLY A 323 4.55 -15.79 12.09
C GLY A 323 4.31 -16.35 10.68
N PHE A 324 4.67 -17.61 10.41
CA PHE A 324 4.43 -18.24 9.11
C PHE A 324 2.93 -18.40 8.81
N VAL A 325 2.16 -18.86 9.79
CA VAL A 325 0.71 -19.05 9.66
C VAL A 325 0.02 -17.72 9.42
N HIS A 326 0.36 -16.66 10.14
CA HIS A 326 -0.27 -15.35 9.98
C HIS A 326 0.17 -14.59 8.72
N ASN A 327 1.47 -14.60 8.38
CA ASN A 327 2.01 -13.79 7.29
C ASN A 327 1.91 -14.47 5.92
N THR A 328 2.00 -15.80 5.86
CA THR A 328 2.08 -16.54 4.59
C THR A 328 0.79 -17.28 4.27
N LEU A 329 0.26 -18.05 5.22
CA LEU A 329 -0.92 -18.89 4.99
C LEU A 329 -2.23 -18.13 5.18
N SER A 330 -2.30 -17.28 6.20
CA SER A 330 -3.50 -16.56 6.63
C SER A 330 -4.69 -17.46 7.02
N PHE A 331 -4.46 -18.75 7.30
CA PHE A 331 -5.44 -19.68 7.86
C PHE A 331 -4.75 -20.71 8.78
N CYS A 332 -5.47 -21.24 9.76
CA CYS A 332 -4.95 -22.28 10.65
C CYS A 332 -5.04 -23.66 9.98
N ILE A 333 -3.91 -24.36 9.86
CA ILE A 333 -3.78 -25.66 9.17
C ILE A 333 -4.65 -26.76 9.82
N TYR A 334 -4.89 -26.68 11.12
CA TYR A 334 -5.57 -27.72 11.89
C TYR A 334 -7.05 -27.42 12.18
N CYS A 335 -7.59 -26.31 11.69
CA CYS A 335 -9.01 -26.04 11.82
C CYS A 335 -9.76 -26.69 10.65
N GLU A 336 -10.83 -27.44 10.93
CA GLU A 336 -11.68 -28.08 9.90
C GLU A 336 -12.32 -27.05 8.96
N LEU A 337 -12.60 -25.86 9.48
CA LEU A 337 -12.98 -24.70 8.70
C LEU A 337 -11.85 -23.67 8.77
N PRO A 338 -11.35 -23.17 7.62
CA PRO A 338 -10.34 -22.10 7.60
C PRO A 338 -10.86 -20.78 8.18
N TYR A 339 -12.16 -20.68 8.44
CA TYR A 339 -12.86 -19.48 8.88
C TYR A 339 -13.60 -19.75 10.19
N ASN A 340 -13.02 -19.34 11.34
CA ASN A 340 -13.74 -18.75 12.49
C ASN A 340 -12.83 -18.31 13.64
#